data_AF-W7EKC6-F1
#
_entry.id   AF-W7EKC6-F1
#
_cell.length_a   1.000
_cell.length_b   1.000
_cell.length_c   1.000
_cell.angle_alpha   90.00
_cell.angle_beta   90.00
_cell.angle_gamma   90.00
#
_symmetry.space_group_name_H-M   'P 1'
#
loop_
_entity.id
_entity.type
_entity.pdbx_description
1 polymer ?
#
loop_
_entity_poly.entity_id
_entity_poly.type
_entity_poly.pdbx_seq_one_letter_code
_entity_poly.pdbx_strand_id
1 'polypeptide(L)'
;MKYGSIYILQDIEGKGKGLVATKNIAKGTRIISERPPFFSIIRTNALPIEENGTAGGIFLEACRINHCCNNNVQKHWNKRIGRHTVHPLRDIVESEDITIYYLGLDGIRDVHRQKLQDKLGFLCACCVCSLPAEESEENDQRLKRIQYLDDPVGRECMAMKFSERVLRYVDERIQLHDRQGPDDAGLPRAYLDAAQIAIANGDLARGRIFAERAVEAWRIASGPDSSEVIEYAALARNPATFSLYGLSMKWKKSLEDVPSQFHSTDFEHWLWRRDKPKEIHQSGQLTRLHRDTKDPYQPMRHWCFLGEITNSITLHHLELELADINDKRISLHFNTIGRGSELDIASVQNGCTVAVLYAERHTFTYGDTGIKPQDPQMLKIFPIALDKLLELSDRIQQCSGAMNQIKMCHGCDKKTILMNRCGKCSLFWYCDYTGWVERTHKTDCRILRDPDLRGFITLEWGKLVSRTNFPLDVSKTA
;
A
#
# COMPACT_ATOMS: atom_id res chain seq x y z
N MET A 1 -39.71 55.72 -21.92
CA MET A 1 -40.07 55.10 -23.22
C MET A 1 -39.52 53.68 -23.25
N LYS A 2 -40.39 52.67 -23.34
CA LYS A 2 -39.99 51.26 -23.45
C LYS A 2 -39.31 51.05 -24.81
N TYR A 3 -37.99 50.89 -24.85
CA TYR A 3 -37.32 50.41 -26.05
C TYR A 3 -37.91 49.03 -26.39
N GLY A 4 -38.62 48.92 -27.51
CA GLY A 4 -39.15 47.65 -27.99
C GLY A 4 -38.01 46.67 -28.24
N SER A 5 -38.08 45.49 -27.60
CA SER A 5 -37.15 44.38 -27.86
C SER A 5 -37.10 44.08 -29.36
N ILE A 6 -35.91 43.83 -29.90
CA ILE A 6 -35.70 43.49 -31.33
C ILE A 6 -36.22 42.10 -31.70
N TYR A 7 -36.66 41.33 -30.69
CA TYR A 7 -37.32 40.05 -30.83
C TYR A 7 -38.43 39.87 -29.78
N ILE A 8 -39.31 38.89 -30.00
CA ILE A 8 -40.33 38.42 -29.07
C ILE A 8 -40.21 36.90 -28.88
N LEU A 9 -40.47 36.40 -27.68
CA LEU A 9 -40.58 34.96 -27.41
C LEU A 9 -42.01 34.50 -27.70
N GLN A 10 -42.19 33.57 -28.63
CA GLN A 10 -43.51 33.03 -28.98
C GLN A 10 -43.43 31.56 -29.39
N ASP A 11 -44.59 30.91 -29.52
CA ASP A 11 -44.68 29.56 -30.08
C ASP A 11 -44.45 29.59 -31.60
N ILE A 12 -43.68 28.63 -32.07
CA ILE A 12 -43.38 28.37 -33.48
C ILE A 12 -43.84 26.94 -33.76
N GLU A 13 -44.77 26.81 -34.71
CA GLU A 13 -45.33 25.53 -35.12
C GLU A 13 -44.23 24.51 -35.46
N GLY A 14 -44.33 23.31 -34.89
CA GLY A 14 -43.33 22.24 -35.06
C GLY A 14 -41.98 22.47 -34.36
N LYS A 15 -41.76 23.58 -33.65
CA LYS A 15 -40.47 23.92 -33.01
C LYS A 15 -40.56 24.36 -31.55
N GLY A 16 -41.77 24.55 -30.99
CA GLY A 16 -41.95 24.99 -29.61
C GLY A 16 -41.70 26.50 -29.43
N LYS A 17 -41.07 26.92 -28.33
CA LYS A 17 -40.79 28.35 -28.07
C LYS A 17 -39.55 28.82 -28.85
N GLY A 18 -39.65 29.98 -29.49
CA GLY A 18 -38.53 30.60 -30.20
C GLY A 18 -38.56 32.14 -30.15
N LEU A 19 -37.39 32.74 -30.41
CA LEU A 19 -37.23 34.19 -30.52
C LEU A 19 -37.47 34.63 -31.97
N VAL A 20 -38.47 35.47 -32.19
CA VAL A 20 -38.87 35.96 -33.51
C VAL A 20 -38.59 37.45 -33.61
N ALA A 21 -37.92 37.88 -34.68
CA ALA A 21 -37.60 39.29 -34.88
C ALA A 21 -38.88 40.15 -34.97
N THR A 22 -38.93 41.26 -34.23
CA THR A 22 -40.07 42.21 -34.25
C THR A 22 -39.91 43.29 -35.33
N LYS A 23 -38.74 43.33 -35.97
CA LYS A 23 -38.38 44.26 -37.05
C LYS A 23 -37.23 43.66 -37.88
N ASN A 24 -36.90 44.29 -39.00
CA ASN A 24 -35.71 43.93 -39.79
C ASN A 24 -34.43 44.11 -38.95
N ILE A 25 -33.59 43.08 -38.90
CA ILE A 25 -32.31 43.07 -38.19
C ILE A 25 -31.19 42.97 -39.23
N ALA A 26 -30.28 43.96 -39.26
CA ALA A 26 -29.16 43.96 -40.19
C ALA A 26 -28.18 42.81 -39.87
N LYS A 27 -27.53 42.27 -40.91
CA LYS A 27 -26.50 41.23 -40.76
C LYS A 27 -25.34 41.76 -39.90
N GLY A 28 -24.92 40.97 -38.92
CA GLY A 28 -23.86 41.34 -37.97
C GLY A 28 -24.35 42.05 -36.70
N THR A 29 -25.66 42.33 -36.59
CA THR A 29 -26.24 42.92 -35.37
C THR A 29 -26.18 41.91 -34.22
N ARG A 30 -25.68 42.34 -33.06
CA ARG A 30 -25.71 41.54 -31.83
C ARG A 30 -27.14 41.48 -31.28
N ILE A 31 -27.77 40.31 -31.33
CA ILE A 31 -29.18 40.16 -30.91
C ILE A 31 -29.31 39.95 -29.40
N ILE A 32 -28.39 39.18 -28.80
CA ILE A 32 -28.35 38.86 -27.37
C ILE A 32 -26.92 39.03 -26.87
N SER A 33 -26.78 39.52 -25.65
CA SER A 33 -25.51 39.64 -24.94
C SER A 33 -25.78 39.43 -23.47
N GLU A 34 -25.50 38.24 -22.96
CA GLU A 34 -25.75 37.89 -21.57
C GLU A 34 -24.50 37.30 -20.91
N ARG A 35 -24.41 37.50 -19.59
CA ARG A 35 -23.51 36.72 -18.75
C ARG A 35 -24.29 35.52 -18.24
N PRO A 36 -23.66 34.35 -18.04
CA PRO A 36 -24.39 33.16 -17.59
C PRO A 36 -24.99 33.42 -16.19
N PRO A 37 -26.33 33.58 -16.08
CA PRO A 37 -26.94 34.15 -14.88
C PRO A 37 -26.83 33.23 -13.66
N PHE A 38 -26.68 31.92 -13.89
CA PHE A 38 -26.63 30.90 -12.86
C PHE A 38 -25.26 30.21 -12.76
N PHE A 39 -24.22 30.71 -13.45
CA PHE A 39 -22.91 30.03 -13.46
C PHE A 39 -22.36 29.80 -12.06
N SER A 40 -22.34 30.83 -11.22
CA SER A 40 -21.85 30.71 -9.84
C SER A 40 -22.71 29.77 -9.01
N ILE A 41 -24.03 29.82 -9.17
CA ILE A 41 -24.97 28.92 -8.46
C ILE A 41 -24.68 27.48 -8.85
N ILE A 42 -24.63 27.18 -10.15
CA ILE A 42 -24.38 25.82 -10.64
C ILE A 42 -23.01 25.33 -10.18
N ARG A 43 -21.97 26.16 -10.32
CA ARG A 43 -20.59 25.79 -10.01
C ARG A 43 -20.39 25.36 -8.56
N THR A 44 -21.08 25.99 -7.60
CA THR A 44 -20.88 25.70 -6.17
C THR A 44 -21.96 24.83 -5.55
N ASN A 45 -23.09 24.59 -6.25
CA ASN A 45 -24.22 23.84 -5.71
C ASN A 45 -24.54 22.55 -6.48
N ALA A 46 -23.98 22.33 -7.68
CA ALA A 46 -24.28 21.11 -8.43
C ALA A 46 -23.84 19.87 -7.65
N LEU A 47 -24.77 18.94 -7.43
CA LEU A 47 -24.52 17.63 -6.84
C LEU A 47 -24.54 16.57 -7.94
N PRO A 48 -23.75 15.49 -7.80
CA PRO A 48 -23.65 14.46 -8.84
C PRO A 48 -24.99 13.74 -9.07
N ILE A 49 -25.30 13.45 -10.34
CA ILE A 49 -26.44 12.61 -10.76
C ILE A 49 -25.99 11.35 -11.52
N GLU A 50 -24.68 11.10 -11.54
CA GLU A 50 -24.06 9.92 -12.14
C GLU A 50 -22.88 9.49 -11.26
N GLU A 51 -22.58 8.19 -11.23
CA GLU A 51 -21.52 7.60 -10.39
C GLU A 51 -20.12 8.11 -10.76
N ASN A 52 -19.87 8.38 -12.05
CA ASN A 52 -18.60 8.92 -12.54
C ASN A 52 -18.48 10.45 -12.33
N GLY A 53 -19.51 11.09 -11.77
CA GLY A 53 -19.56 12.54 -11.53
C GLY A 53 -19.57 13.40 -12.79
N THR A 54 -19.84 12.83 -13.98
CA THR A 54 -19.81 13.60 -15.24
C THR A 54 -21.02 14.50 -15.44
N ALA A 55 -22.14 14.17 -14.79
CA ALA A 55 -23.33 15.00 -14.76
C ALA A 55 -23.67 15.47 -13.34
N GLY A 56 -24.20 16.68 -13.24
CA GLY A 56 -24.65 17.28 -11.98
C GLY A 56 -26.02 17.92 -12.09
N GLY A 57 -26.74 17.99 -10.98
CA GLY A 57 -28.06 18.60 -10.84
C GLY A 57 -28.11 19.59 -9.67
N ILE A 58 -29.09 20.49 -9.72
CA ILE A 58 -29.37 21.42 -8.62
C ILE A 58 -30.58 20.91 -7.84
N PHE A 59 -30.38 20.69 -6.54
CA PHE A 59 -31.37 20.12 -5.64
C PHE A 59 -31.64 21.11 -4.52
N LEU A 60 -32.79 21.79 -4.60
CA LEU A 60 -33.08 22.97 -3.77
C LEU A 60 -32.92 22.76 -2.25
N GLU A 61 -33.21 21.55 -1.76
CA GLU A 61 -33.03 21.18 -0.36
C GLU A 61 -31.61 20.67 -0.07
N ALA A 62 -31.12 19.68 -0.83
CA ALA A 62 -29.83 19.06 -0.57
C ALA A 62 -28.63 20.02 -0.75
N CYS A 63 -28.74 21.02 -1.64
CA CYS A 63 -27.71 22.05 -1.83
C CYS A 63 -27.56 23.00 -0.61
N ARG A 64 -28.47 22.95 0.37
CA ARG A 64 -28.37 23.75 1.62
C ARG A 64 -27.51 23.09 2.69
N ILE A 65 -27.21 21.80 2.54
CA ILE A 65 -26.49 21.01 3.54
C ILE A 65 -25.01 21.40 3.52
N ASN A 66 -24.47 21.84 4.65
CA ASN A 66 -23.11 22.35 4.74
C ASN A 66 -22.03 21.26 4.66
N HIS A 67 -20.78 21.70 4.51
CA HIS A 67 -19.62 20.81 4.53
C HIS A 67 -19.12 20.51 5.95
N CYS A 68 -18.82 19.25 6.21
CA CYS A 68 -17.91 18.85 7.28
C CYS A 68 -16.94 17.78 6.76
N CYS A 69 -15.68 17.79 7.20
CA CYS A 69 -14.73 16.72 6.88
C CYS A 69 -15.03 15.41 7.62
N ASN A 70 -15.79 15.48 8.72
CA ASN A 70 -16.37 14.35 9.43
C ASN A 70 -17.91 14.47 9.36
N ASN A 71 -18.46 14.28 8.16
CA ASN A 71 -19.88 14.45 7.88
C ASN A 71 -20.75 13.41 8.61
N ASN A 72 -21.98 13.77 8.93
CA ASN A 72 -22.94 12.88 9.60
C ASN A 72 -24.01 12.30 8.67
N VAL A 73 -24.12 12.81 7.44
CA VAL A 73 -24.98 12.27 6.40
C VAL A 73 -24.21 11.97 5.12
N GLN A 74 -24.68 10.97 4.38
CA GLN A 74 -24.19 10.63 3.04
C GLN A 74 -25.19 11.06 1.98
N LYS A 75 -24.67 11.71 0.93
CA LYS A 75 -25.46 12.03 -0.27
C LYS A 75 -25.28 10.97 -1.35
N HIS A 76 -26.35 10.64 -2.06
CA HIS A 76 -26.34 9.64 -3.13
C HIS A 76 -27.37 9.98 -4.21
N TRP A 77 -27.08 9.63 -5.46
CA TRP A 77 -28.07 9.70 -6.54
C TRP A 77 -28.70 8.33 -6.75
N ASN A 78 -29.92 8.16 -6.24
CA ASN A 78 -30.66 6.92 -6.45
C ASN A 78 -31.27 6.91 -7.86
N LYS A 79 -30.58 6.21 -8.77
CA LYS A 79 -30.98 6.06 -10.18
C LYS A 79 -32.34 5.36 -10.35
N ARG A 80 -32.73 4.48 -9.42
CA ARG A 80 -33.98 3.69 -9.54
C ARG A 80 -35.22 4.54 -9.35
N ILE A 81 -35.16 5.52 -8.45
CA ILE A 81 -36.27 6.45 -8.21
C ILE A 81 -36.04 7.83 -8.83
N GLY A 82 -34.89 8.06 -9.46
CA GLY A 82 -34.53 9.33 -10.11
C GLY A 82 -34.45 10.50 -9.13
N ARG A 83 -33.92 10.27 -7.92
CA ARG A 83 -33.86 11.28 -6.86
C ARG A 83 -32.48 11.32 -6.19
N HIS A 84 -32.11 12.52 -5.76
CA HIS A 84 -31.00 12.71 -4.84
C HIS A 84 -31.49 12.42 -3.43
N THR A 85 -30.85 11.46 -2.77
CA THR A 85 -31.17 11.02 -1.41
C THR A 85 -30.04 11.39 -0.47
N VAL A 86 -30.39 11.61 0.79
CA VAL A 86 -29.47 11.94 1.87
C VAL A 86 -29.84 11.07 3.05
N HIS A 87 -28.88 10.29 3.55
CA HIS A 87 -29.10 9.34 4.64
C HIS A 87 -28.15 9.63 5.80
N PRO A 88 -28.62 9.56 7.06
CA PRO A 88 -27.74 9.62 8.20
C PRO A 88 -26.80 8.42 8.23
N LEU A 89 -25.53 8.71 8.50
CA LEU A 89 -24.50 7.69 8.75
C LEU A 89 -24.50 7.25 10.21
N ARG A 90 -25.02 8.09 11.10
CA ARG A 90 -25.17 7.84 12.54
C ARG A 90 -26.36 8.60 13.08
N ASP A 91 -26.71 8.33 14.33
CA ASP A 91 -27.71 9.14 15.03
C ASP A 91 -27.27 10.62 15.07
N ILE A 92 -28.22 11.50 14.80
CA ILE A 92 -28.06 12.96 14.80
C ILE A 92 -28.96 13.49 15.91
N VAL A 93 -28.35 14.13 16.91
CA VAL A 93 -29.11 14.66 18.05
C VAL A 93 -29.82 15.96 17.67
N GLU A 94 -30.83 16.33 18.46
CA GLU A 94 -31.56 17.59 18.24
C GLU A 94 -30.60 18.79 18.22
N SER A 95 -30.79 19.70 17.26
CA SER A 95 -29.95 20.89 17.03
C SER A 95 -28.51 20.63 16.56
N GLU A 96 -28.13 19.38 16.26
CA GLU A 96 -26.87 19.11 15.55
C GLU A 96 -26.99 19.51 14.06
N ASP A 97 -25.94 20.14 13.52
CA ASP A 97 -25.90 20.53 12.11
C ASP A 97 -25.82 19.31 11.19
N ILE A 98 -26.63 19.30 10.12
CA ILE A 98 -26.61 18.23 9.11
C ILE A 98 -25.54 18.60 8.09
N THR A 99 -24.57 17.71 7.89
CA THR A 99 -23.39 18.01 7.06
C THR A 99 -23.02 16.86 6.12
N ILE A 100 -22.56 17.20 4.92
CA ILE A 100 -22.04 16.27 3.91
C ILE A 100 -20.56 16.54 3.63
N TYR A 101 -19.87 15.56 3.05
CA TYR A 101 -18.54 15.77 2.51
C TYR A 101 -18.61 16.30 1.07
N TYR A 102 -18.06 17.48 0.78
CA TYR A 102 -18.19 18.13 -0.54
C TYR A 102 -17.18 17.66 -1.58
N LEU A 103 -16.00 17.22 -1.13
CA LEU A 103 -14.90 16.86 -2.00
C LEU A 103 -14.95 15.38 -2.40
N GLY A 104 -14.06 14.97 -3.31
CA GLY A 104 -13.73 13.55 -3.53
C GLY A 104 -12.68 13.08 -2.51
N LEU A 105 -12.15 11.87 -2.66
CA LEU A 105 -11.16 11.23 -1.76
C LEU A 105 -9.78 11.95 -1.74
N ASP A 106 -9.76 13.20 -1.31
CA ASP A 106 -8.58 14.05 -1.21
C ASP A 106 -8.15 14.15 0.26
N GLY A 107 -7.13 13.36 0.59
CA GLY A 107 -6.81 12.97 1.97
C GLY A 107 -5.92 13.90 2.79
N ILE A 108 -5.44 15.02 2.24
CA ILE A 108 -4.43 15.84 2.93
C ILE A 108 -5.06 17.15 3.40
N ARG A 109 -4.90 17.51 4.67
CA ARG A 109 -5.55 18.67 5.29
C ARG A 109 -5.38 19.95 4.49
N ASP A 110 -4.13 20.30 4.17
CA ASP A 110 -3.84 21.56 3.50
C ASP A 110 -4.33 21.55 2.04
N VAL A 111 -4.28 20.40 1.38
CA VAL A 111 -4.80 20.22 0.02
C VAL A 111 -6.32 20.37 0.00
N HIS A 112 -7.05 19.78 0.95
CA HIS A 112 -8.50 19.92 1.00
C HIS A 112 -8.92 21.35 1.33
N ARG A 113 -8.20 22.02 2.25
CA ARG A 113 -8.53 23.39 2.65
C ARG A 113 -8.35 24.35 1.49
N GLN A 114 -7.25 24.19 0.75
CA GLN A 114 -7.00 24.95 -0.46
C GLN A 114 -8.08 24.67 -1.52
N LYS A 115 -8.48 23.41 -1.72
CA LYS A 115 -9.55 23.05 -2.66
C LYS A 115 -10.90 23.68 -2.30
N LEU A 116 -11.30 23.68 -1.02
CA LEU A 116 -12.52 24.34 -0.57
C LEU A 116 -12.45 25.85 -0.79
N GLN A 117 -11.31 26.47 -0.47
CA GLN A 117 -11.10 27.90 -0.69
C GLN A 117 -11.18 28.27 -2.18
N ASP A 118 -10.50 27.51 -3.05
CA ASP A 118 -10.41 27.81 -4.47
C ASP A 118 -11.74 27.56 -5.20
N LYS A 119 -12.44 26.46 -4.87
CA LYS A 119 -13.66 26.04 -5.57
C LYS A 119 -14.94 26.63 -4.98
N LEU A 120 -14.99 26.78 -3.65
CA LEU A 120 -16.21 27.09 -2.90
C LEU A 120 -16.09 28.36 -2.05
N GLY A 121 -14.90 28.94 -1.93
CA GLY A 121 -14.70 30.28 -1.35
C GLY A 121 -14.70 30.33 0.18
N PHE A 122 -14.46 29.22 0.88
CA PHE A 122 -14.41 29.19 2.34
C PHE A 122 -13.31 28.27 2.89
N LEU A 123 -12.87 28.56 4.12
CA LEU A 123 -11.96 27.71 4.89
C LEU A 123 -12.74 26.84 5.88
N CYS A 124 -12.51 25.54 5.86
CA CYS A 124 -13.13 24.64 6.83
C CYS A 124 -12.45 24.75 8.22
N ALA A 125 -13.29 24.86 9.25
CA ALA A 125 -12.91 24.94 10.66
C ALA A 125 -13.54 23.82 11.50
N CYS A 126 -13.92 22.69 10.88
CA CYS A 126 -14.48 21.55 11.60
C CYS A 126 -13.46 20.92 12.59
N CYS A 127 -13.92 19.98 13.41
CA CYS A 127 -13.06 19.31 14.40
C CYS A 127 -11.82 18.65 13.77
N VAL A 128 -11.95 18.05 12.58
CA VAL A 128 -10.82 17.44 11.85
C VAL A 128 -9.82 18.49 11.38
N CYS A 129 -10.28 19.61 10.83
CA CYS A 129 -9.40 20.70 10.37
C CYS A 129 -8.75 21.47 11.52
N SER A 130 -9.31 21.34 12.72
CA SER A 130 -8.86 22.02 13.94
C SER A 130 -8.03 21.10 14.86
N LEU A 131 -7.70 19.88 14.41
CA LEU A 131 -6.83 18.97 15.14
C LEU A 131 -5.44 19.60 15.39
N PRO A 132 -4.78 19.26 16.52
CA PRO A 132 -3.39 19.59 16.76
C PRO A 132 -2.47 19.10 15.62
N ALA A 133 -1.28 19.70 15.48
CA ALA A 133 -0.38 19.40 14.37
C ALA A 133 0.02 17.91 14.30
N GLU A 134 0.27 17.27 15.44
CA GLU A 134 0.66 15.86 15.51
C GLU A 134 -0.49 14.93 15.08
N GLU A 135 -1.69 15.12 15.64
CA GLU A 135 -2.89 14.35 15.28
C GLU A 135 -3.31 14.59 13.82
N SER A 136 -3.13 15.81 13.31
CA SER A 136 -3.38 16.14 11.92
C SER A 136 -2.40 15.44 10.98
N GLU A 137 -1.12 15.36 11.34
CA GLU A 137 -0.11 14.64 10.55
C GLU A 137 -0.39 13.14 10.54
N GLU A 138 -0.78 12.56 11.68
CA GLU A 138 -1.22 11.15 11.74
C GLU A 138 -2.44 10.92 10.84
N ASN A 139 -3.43 11.80 10.89
CA ASN A 139 -4.61 11.70 10.04
C ASN A 139 -4.27 11.84 8.54
N ASP A 140 -3.38 12.76 8.18
CA ASP A 140 -2.91 12.93 6.80
C ASP A 140 -2.12 11.69 6.32
N GLN A 141 -1.28 11.09 7.17
CA GLN A 141 -0.58 9.84 6.87
C GLN A 141 -1.54 8.68 6.66
N ARG A 142 -2.57 8.59 7.51
CA ARG A 142 -3.65 7.59 7.40
C ARG A 142 -4.39 7.73 6.08
N LEU A 143 -4.82 8.94 5.71
CA LEU A 143 -5.55 9.18 4.47
C LEU A 143 -4.67 8.98 3.23
N LYS A 144 -3.39 9.39 3.27
CA LYS A 144 -2.41 9.05 2.22
C LYS A 144 -2.28 7.54 2.05
N ARG A 145 -2.34 6.77 3.14
CA ARG A 145 -2.29 5.30 3.10
C ARG A 145 -3.56 4.72 2.49
N ILE A 146 -4.75 5.21 2.86
CA ILE A 146 -6.02 4.78 2.22
C ILE A 146 -5.96 5.03 0.71
N GLN A 147 -5.57 6.24 0.30
CA GLN A 147 -5.44 6.58 -1.12
C GLN A 147 -4.42 5.69 -1.84
N TYR A 148 -3.31 5.37 -1.17
CA TYR A 148 -2.30 4.44 -1.69
C TYR A 148 -2.86 3.01 -1.86
N LEU A 149 -3.76 2.56 -0.98
CA LEU A 149 -4.37 1.24 -1.06
C LEU A 149 -5.49 1.16 -2.12
N ASP A 150 -6.16 2.28 -2.41
CA ASP A 150 -7.23 2.34 -3.44
C ASP A 150 -6.71 2.17 -4.88
N ASP A 151 -5.57 2.78 -5.20
CA ASP A 151 -4.98 2.81 -6.54
C ASP A 151 -4.61 1.43 -7.14
N PRO A 152 -4.03 0.49 -6.36
CA PRO A 152 -3.75 -0.87 -6.82
C PRO A 152 -4.95 -1.82 -6.75
N VAL A 153 -5.89 -1.66 -5.79
CA VAL A 153 -7.06 -2.56 -5.69
C VAL A 153 -7.92 -2.49 -6.96
N GLY A 154 -8.09 -1.31 -7.56
CA GLY A 154 -8.82 -1.16 -8.83
C GLY A 154 -8.13 -1.77 -10.07
N ARG A 155 -6.79 -1.85 -10.09
CA ARG A 155 -6.00 -2.35 -11.24
C ARG A 155 -5.57 -3.80 -11.11
N GLU A 156 -5.29 -4.28 -9.90
CA GLU A 156 -4.72 -5.60 -9.63
C GLU A 156 -5.72 -6.65 -9.17
N CYS A 157 -6.96 -6.26 -8.78
CA CYS A 157 -8.05 -7.21 -8.57
C CYS A 157 -8.28 -8.11 -9.79
N MET A 158 -7.81 -7.74 -10.99
CA MET A 158 -7.91 -8.59 -12.18
C MET A 158 -6.68 -9.49 -12.43
N ALA A 159 -5.54 -9.24 -11.78
CA ALA A 159 -4.28 -9.92 -12.08
C ALA A 159 -4.14 -11.30 -11.39
N MET A 160 -4.97 -11.60 -10.38
CA MET A 160 -5.16 -12.92 -9.71
C MET A 160 -3.92 -13.63 -9.14
N LYS A 161 -2.70 -13.13 -9.36
CA LYS A 161 -1.44 -13.74 -8.89
C LYS A 161 -1.11 -13.42 -7.44
N PHE A 162 -1.82 -12.49 -6.81
CA PHE A 162 -1.51 -11.96 -5.47
C PHE A 162 -2.74 -11.81 -4.55
N SER A 163 -3.78 -12.63 -4.73
CA SER A 163 -5.07 -12.46 -4.03
C SER A 163 -4.97 -12.35 -2.51
N GLU A 164 -4.05 -13.08 -1.86
CA GLU A 164 -3.85 -12.99 -0.40
C GLU A 164 -3.31 -11.62 0.01
N ARG A 165 -2.36 -11.08 -0.76
CA ARG A 165 -1.78 -9.75 -0.52
C ARG A 165 -2.80 -8.64 -0.80
N VAL A 166 -3.57 -8.75 -1.89
CA VAL A 166 -4.63 -7.79 -2.19
C VAL A 166 -5.70 -7.82 -1.09
N LEU A 167 -6.07 -9.00 -0.58
CA LEU A 167 -6.99 -9.11 0.56
C LEU A 167 -6.42 -8.43 1.81
N ARG A 168 -5.12 -8.55 2.09
CA ARG A 168 -4.47 -7.81 3.20
C ARG A 168 -4.49 -6.30 3.01
N TYR A 169 -4.31 -5.80 1.78
CA TYR A 169 -4.43 -4.36 1.50
C TYR A 169 -5.86 -3.86 1.71
N VAL A 170 -6.86 -4.67 1.34
CA VAL A 170 -8.27 -4.34 1.61
C VAL A 170 -8.57 -4.40 3.11
N ASP A 171 -8.04 -5.39 3.84
CA ASP A 171 -8.14 -5.47 5.31
C ASP A 171 -7.57 -4.21 5.98
N GLU A 172 -6.35 -3.82 5.59
CA GLU A 172 -5.69 -2.61 6.10
C GLU A 172 -6.53 -1.36 5.81
N ARG A 173 -7.07 -1.24 4.59
CA ARG A 173 -7.94 -0.13 4.21
C ARG A 173 -9.18 -0.04 5.12
N ILE A 174 -9.83 -1.16 5.41
CA ILE A 174 -11.02 -1.16 6.28
C ILE A 174 -10.65 -0.77 7.71
N GLN A 175 -9.56 -1.31 8.25
CA GLN A 175 -9.08 -0.91 9.59
C GLN A 175 -8.73 0.59 9.66
N LEU A 176 -8.22 1.18 8.58
CA LEU A 176 -7.93 2.61 8.49
C LEU A 176 -9.19 3.48 8.48
N HIS A 177 -10.31 2.98 7.92
CA HIS A 177 -11.61 3.66 7.94
C HIS A 177 -12.31 3.51 9.30
N ASP A 178 -12.32 2.30 9.88
CA ASP A 178 -12.98 2.02 11.17
C ASP A 178 -12.46 2.91 12.33
N ARG A 179 -11.22 3.43 12.23
CA ARG A 179 -10.66 4.39 13.20
C ARG A 179 -11.42 5.72 13.29
N GLN A 180 -12.16 6.13 12.26
CA GLN A 180 -13.02 7.31 12.31
C GLN A 180 -14.49 6.97 12.62
N GLY A 181 -14.87 5.72 12.42
CA GLY A 181 -16.22 5.19 12.67
C GLY A 181 -16.60 4.13 11.64
N PRO A 182 -17.57 3.26 11.96
CA PRO A 182 -17.99 2.15 11.09
C PRO A 182 -18.77 2.59 9.84
N ASP A 183 -19.08 3.89 9.70
CA ASP A 183 -20.03 4.40 8.71
C ASP A 183 -19.37 5.29 7.62
N ASP A 184 -18.06 5.13 7.40
CA ASP A 184 -17.35 5.82 6.32
C ASP A 184 -17.86 5.35 4.94
N ALA A 185 -18.13 6.31 4.05
CA ALA A 185 -18.68 6.07 2.72
C ALA A 185 -17.78 5.19 1.80
N GLY A 186 -16.49 5.05 2.12
CA GLY A 186 -15.55 4.18 1.41
C GLY A 186 -15.63 2.70 1.81
N LEU A 187 -16.18 2.38 2.97
CA LEU A 187 -16.25 1.00 3.50
C LEU A 187 -17.04 0.02 2.64
N PRO A 188 -18.25 0.36 2.12
CA PRO A 188 -19.01 -0.57 1.29
C PRO A 188 -18.22 -1.09 0.08
N ARG A 189 -17.44 -0.19 -0.56
CA ARG A 189 -16.62 -0.54 -1.71
C ARG A 189 -15.48 -1.46 -1.34
N ALA A 190 -14.79 -1.18 -0.23
CA ALA A 190 -13.71 -2.04 0.26
C ALA A 190 -14.21 -3.47 0.58
N TYR A 191 -15.37 -3.59 1.23
CA TYR A 191 -15.99 -4.90 1.47
C TYR A 191 -16.35 -5.62 0.17
N LEU A 192 -16.86 -4.89 -0.84
CA LEU A 192 -17.11 -5.49 -2.14
C LEU A 192 -15.81 -6.00 -2.79
N ASP A 193 -14.73 -5.22 -2.75
CA ASP A 193 -13.43 -5.65 -3.30
C ASP A 193 -12.94 -6.95 -2.60
N ALA A 194 -13.07 -7.05 -1.28
CA ALA A 194 -12.77 -8.28 -0.53
C ALA A 194 -13.67 -9.47 -0.96
N ALA A 195 -14.97 -9.23 -1.15
CA ALA A 195 -15.90 -10.24 -1.63
C ALA A 195 -15.48 -10.78 -3.00
N GLN A 196 -15.15 -9.88 -3.94
CA GLN A 196 -14.73 -10.25 -5.29
C GLN A 196 -13.45 -11.09 -5.28
N ILE A 197 -12.46 -10.73 -4.46
CA ILE A 197 -11.20 -11.48 -4.30
C ILE A 197 -11.46 -12.89 -3.76
N ALA A 198 -12.29 -13.01 -2.71
CA ALA A 198 -12.62 -14.29 -2.09
C ALA A 198 -13.36 -15.21 -3.06
N ILE A 199 -14.42 -14.69 -3.71
CA ILE A 199 -15.23 -15.44 -4.67
C ILE A 199 -14.38 -15.87 -5.87
N ALA A 200 -13.52 -15.00 -6.39
CA ALA A 200 -12.64 -15.34 -7.51
C ALA A 200 -11.65 -16.47 -7.19
N ASN A 201 -11.35 -16.72 -5.91
CA ASN A 201 -10.50 -17.82 -5.44
C ASN A 201 -11.28 -19.04 -4.92
N GLY A 202 -12.61 -19.05 -5.11
CA GLY A 202 -13.48 -20.16 -4.75
C GLY A 202 -13.95 -20.16 -3.29
N ASP A 203 -13.70 -19.08 -2.53
CA ASP A 203 -14.12 -18.96 -1.13
C ASP A 203 -15.50 -18.31 -1.04
N LEU A 204 -16.54 -19.13 -1.19
CA LEU A 204 -17.93 -18.65 -1.15
C LEU A 204 -18.35 -18.22 0.27
N ALA A 205 -17.80 -18.85 1.31
CA ALA A 205 -18.07 -18.52 2.71
C ALA A 205 -17.69 -17.07 3.03
N ARG A 206 -16.43 -16.70 2.82
CA ARG A 206 -15.95 -15.33 3.05
C ARG A 206 -16.56 -14.35 2.06
N GLY A 207 -16.67 -14.77 0.80
CA GLY A 207 -17.29 -13.98 -0.27
C GLY A 207 -18.69 -13.49 0.10
N ARG A 208 -19.52 -14.37 0.66
CA ARG A 208 -20.85 -14.04 1.17
C ARG A 208 -20.79 -12.99 2.28
N ILE A 209 -19.99 -13.22 3.32
CA ILE A 209 -19.95 -12.35 4.50
C ILE A 209 -19.46 -10.94 4.13
N PHE A 210 -18.44 -10.84 3.27
CA PHE A 210 -17.98 -9.56 2.76
C PHE A 210 -19.06 -8.85 1.94
N ALA A 211 -19.79 -9.56 1.08
CA ALA A 211 -20.90 -8.99 0.33
C ALA A 211 -22.04 -8.54 1.24
N GLU A 212 -22.35 -9.29 2.31
CA GLU A 212 -23.36 -8.91 3.31
C GLU A 212 -22.97 -7.61 4.04
N ARG A 213 -21.69 -7.46 4.43
CA ARG A 213 -21.19 -6.21 5.03
C ARG A 213 -21.26 -5.02 4.08
N ALA A 214 -20.90 -5.22 2.81
CA ALA A 214 -21.03 -4.19 1.79
C ALA A 214 -22.48 -3.72 1.63
N VAL A 215 -23.42 -4.67 1.54
CA VAL A 215 -24.86 -4.41 1.41
C VAL A 215 -25.40 -3.64 2.62
N GLU A 216 -25.01 -4.02 3.83
CA GLU A 216 -25.48 -3.31 5.03
C GLU A 216 -24.94 -1.89 5.10
N ALA A 217 -23.66 -1.69 4.78
CA ALA A 217 -23.08 -0.36 4.73
C ALA A 217 -23.75 0.52 3.65
N TRP A 218 -24.09 -0.02 2.47
CA TRP A 218 -24.88 0.71 1.48
C TRP A 218 -26.34 0.94 1.89
N ARG A 219 -26.94 0.02 2.65
CA ARG A 219 -28.30 0.21 3.17
C ARG A 219 -28.37 1.44 4.06
N ILE A 220 -27.35 1.65 4.91
CA ILE A 220 -27.20 2.84 5.74
C ILE A 220 -26.92 4.06 4.85
N ALA A 221 -25.88 3.99 4.01
CA ALA A 221 -25.36 5.15 3.27
C ALA A 221 -26.23 5.61 2.08
N SER A 222 -27.06 4.75 1.51
CA SER A 222 -27.78 4.99 0.24
C SER A 222 -29.23 4.49 0.24
N GLY A 223 -29.68 3.85 1.32
CA GLY A 223 -31.04 3.35 1.46
C GLY A 223 -31.26 1.96 0.85
N PRO A 224 -32.29 1.23 1.32
CA PRO A 224 -32.57 -0.14 0.90
C PRO A 224 -33.08 -0.28 -0.55
N ASP A 225 -33.48 0.84 -1.17
CA ASP A 225 -34.01 0.93 -2.52
C ASP A 225 -32.96 1.34 -3.57
N SER A 226 -31.70 1.52 -3.15
CA SER A 226 -30.53 1.74 -4.01
C SER A 226 -30.22 0.53 -4.90
N SER A 227 -29.57 0.78 -6.04
CA SER A 227 -29.16 -0.30 -6.95
C SER A 227 -28.13 -1.21 -6.28
N GLU A 228 -27.18 -0.62 -5.57
CA GLU A 228 -26.10 -1.32 -4.87
C GLU A 228 -26.67 -2.34 -3.86
N VAL A 229 -27.64 -1.94 -3.03
CA VAL A 229 -28.26 -2.86 -2.08
C VAL A 229 -28.98 -4.00 -2.80
N ILE A 230 -29.76 -3.71 -3.84
CA ILE A 230 -30.56 -4.74 -4.53
C ILE A 230 -29.67 -5.74 -5.27
N GLU A 231 -28.69 -5.24 -6.03
CA GLU A 231 -27.78 -6.05 -6.84
C GLU A 231 -26.85 -6.88 -5.96
N TYR A 232 -26.18 -6.26 -4.98
CA TYR A 232 -25.23 -6.96 -4.14
C TYR A 232 -25.90 -7.82 -3.06
N ALA A 233 -27.17 -7.58 -2.70
CA ALA A 233 -27.93 -8.53 -1.88
C ALA A 233 -28.18 -9.85 -2.63
N ALA A 234 -28.35 -9.81 -3.95
CA ALA A 234 -28.43 -11.04 -4.75
C ALA A 234 -27.09 -11.78 -4.76
N LEU A 235 -25.98 -11.04 -4.90
CA LEU A 235 -24.63 -11.60 -4.79
C LEU A 235 -24.37 -12.24 -3.43
N ALA A 236 -24.74 -11.58 -2.33
CA ALA A 236 -24.62 -12.12 -0.97
C ALA A 236 -25.41 -13.43 -0.80
N ARG A 237 -26.63 -13.53 -1.35
CA ARG A 237 -27.44 -14.75 -1.30
C ARG A 237 -26.81 -15.92 -2.06
N ASN A 238 -26.18 -15.65 -3.21
CA ASN A 238 -25.54 -16.68 -4.02
C ASN A 238 -24.25 -16.17 -4.65
N PRO A 239 -23.11 -16.18 -3.93
CA PRO A 239 -21.85 -15.63 -4.44
C PRO A 239 -21.32 -16.37 -5.68
N ALA A 240 -21.75 -17.61 -5.91
CA ALA A 240 -21.36 -18.41 -7.06
C ALA A 240 -21.93 -17.87 -8.40
N THR A 241 -22.90 -16.95 -8.37
CA THR A 241 -23.39 -16.28 -9.59
C THR A 241 -22.47 -15.17 -10.07
N PHE A 242 -21.44 -14.80 -9.30
CA PHE A 242 -20.51 -13.77 -9.71
C PHE A 242 -19.67 -14.22 -10.91
N SER A 243 -19.49 -13.34 -11.89
CA SER A 243 -18.79 -13.66 -13.14
C SER A 243 -17.34 -14.13 -12.95
N LEU A 244 -16.69 -13.70 -11.87
CA LEU A 244 -15.30 -14.08 -11.57
C LEU A 244 -15.19 -15.38 -10.75
N TYR A 245 -16.30 -16.01 -10.35
CA TYR A 245 -16.25 -17.27 -9.60
C TYR A 245 -15.58 -18.38 -10.43
N GLY A 246 -14.66 -19.11 -9.79
CA GLY A 246 -13.97 -20.24 -10.41
C GLY A 246 -12.71 -19.88 -11.21
N LEU A 247 -12.29 -18.61 -11.26
CA LEU A 247 -11.00 -18.21 -11.86
C LEU A 247 -9.81 -18.89 -11.16
N SER A 248 -9.90 -19.04 -9.84
CA SER A 248 -8.99 -19.81 -9.01
C SER A 248 -9.83 -20.60 -7.99
N MET A 249 -9.35 -21.77 -7.58
CA MET A 249 -9.98 -22.59 -6.54
C MET A 249 -9.05 -22.84 -5.35
N LYS A 250 -7.98 -22.05 -5.21
CA LYS A 250 -6.98 -22.20 -4.15
C LYS A 250 -7.56 -22.02 -2.74
N TRP A 251 -8.67 -21.29 -2.61
CA TRP A 251 -9.33 -21.02 -1.33
C TRP A 251 -10.70 -21.68 -1.23
N LYS A 252 -10.92 -22.77 -1.96
CA LYS A 252 -12.23 -23.44 -2.04
C LYS A 252 -12.87 -23.65 -0.67
N LYS A 253 -14.00 -22.97 -0.46
CA LYS A 253 -14.86 -23.07 0.73
C LYS A 253 -16.32 -22.92 0.30
N SER A 254 -17.18 -23.79 0.80
CA SER A 254 -18.62 -23.74 0.55
C SER A 254 -19.33 -22.80 1.53
N LEU A 255 -20.60 -22.52 1.31
CA LEU A 255 -21.37 -21.61 2.18
C LEU A 255 -21.54 -22.17 3.61
N GLU A 256 -21.44 -23.48 3.76
CA GLU A 256 -21.56 -24.20 5.04
C GLU A 256 -20.26 -24.17 5.86
N ASP A 257 -19.14 -23.73 5.26
CA ASP A 257 -17.83 -23.66 5.94
C ASP A 257 -17.66 -22.42 6.85
N VAL A 258 -18.73 -21.63 7.07
CA VAL A 258 -18.70 -20.49 7.99
C VAL A 258 -18.62 -20.99 9.44
N PRO A 259 -17.61 -20.59 10.23
CA PRO A 259 -17.46 -21.04 11.61
C PRO A 259 -18.59 -20.49 12.49
N SER A 260 -19.39 -21.36 13.08
CA SER A 260 -20.51 -20.99 13.98
C SER A 260 -20.10 -20.74 15.43
N GLN A 261 -18.86 -21.09 15.79
CA GLN A 261 -18.39 -21.19 17.18
C GLN A 261 -17.23 -20.24 17.53
N PHE A 262 -16.89 -19.29 16.64
CA PHE A 262 -15.82 -18.32 16.89
C PHE A 262 -16.34 -17.11 17.67
N HIS A 263 -15.52 -16.62 18.61
CA HIS A 263 -15.72 -15.29 19.20
C HIS A 263 -15.45 -14.20 18.15
N SER A 264 -15.92 -12.96 18.40
CA SER A 264 -15.86 -11.87 17.40
C SER A 264 -14.46 -11.65 16.82
N THR A 265 -13.41 -11.68 17.66
CA THR A 265 -12.02 -11.49 17.20
C THR A 265 -11.51 -12.66 16.36
N ASP A 266 -11.76 -13.90 16.77
CA ASP A 266 -11.38 -15.10 16.01
C ASP A 266 -12.10 -15.18 14.66
N PHE A 267 -13.36 -14.71 14.64
CA PHE A 267 -14.13 -14.58 13.43
C PHE A 267 -13.50 -13.58 12.46
N GLU A 268 -13.06 -12.40 12.91
CA GLU A 268 -12.34 -11.45 12.05
C GLU A 268 -11.01 -12.03 11.54
N HIS A 269 -10.23 -12.71 12.39
CA HIS A 269 -8.99 -13.37 11.94
C HIS A 269 -9.26 -14.41 10.87
N TRP A 270 -10.30 -15.22 11.03
CA TRP A 270 -10.72 -16.15 10.01
C TRP A 270 -11.19 -15.43 8.74
N LEU A 271 -12.08 -14.44 8.87
CA LEU A 271 -12.67 -13.72 7.74
C LEU A 271 -11.59 -13.08 6.87
N TRP A 272 -10.62 -12.43 7.48
CA TRP A 272 -9.51 -11.78 6.79
C TRP A 272 -8.30 -12.68 6.49
N ARG A 273 -8.40 -13.97 6.84
CA ARG A 273 -7.28 -14.94 6.72
C ARG A 273 -5.99 -14.43 7.39
N ARG A 274 -6.12 -13.74 8.52
CA ARG A 274 -4.98 -13.29 9.32
C ARG A 274 -4.32 -14.51 9.94
N ASP A 275 -2.99 -14.55 9.92
CA ASP A 275 -2.25 -15.58 10.65
C ASP A 275 -2.64 -15.54 12.14
N LYS A 276 -2.82 -16.71 12.77
CA LYS A 276 -2.99 -16.76 14.22
C LYS A 276 -1.77 -16.10 14.84
N PRO A 277 -1.92 -15.16 15.80
CA PRO A 277 -0.79 -14.67 16.56
C PRO A 277 -0.14 -15.89 17.21
N LYS A 278 1.07 -16.26 16.77
CA LYS A 278 1.84 -17.28 17.46
C LYS A 278 2.11 -16.72 18.85
N GLU A 279 1.67 -17.42 19.89
CA GLU A 279 2.15 -17.17 21.24
C GLU A 279 3.67 -17.13 21.16
N ILE A 280 4.24 -15.98 21.49
CA ILE A 280 5.68 -15.82 21.59
C ILE A 280 6.06 -16.61 22.85
N HIS A 281 6.25 -17.91 22.69
CA HIS A 281 7.02 -18.68 23.65
C HIS A 281 8.40 -18.05 23.69
N GLN A 282 8.68 -17.34 24.78
CA GLN A 282 10.02 -16.92 25.13
C GLN A 282 10.87 -18.19 25.28
N SER A 283 11.52 -18.61 24.20
CA SER A 283 12.58 -19.59 24.27
C SER A 283 13.61 -19.31 23.18
N GLY A 284 14.85 -19.10 23.62
CA GLY A 284 16.03 -19.15 22.77
C GLY A 284 16.52 -17.81 22.25
N GLN A 285 17.60 -17.32 22.83
CA GLN A 285 18.34 -16.13 22.43
C GLN A 285 18.77 -16.18 20.95
N LEU A 286 18.24 -15.26 20.14
CA LEU A 286 18.94 -14.67 19.00
C LEU A 286 18.78 -13.15 19.12
N THR A 287 19.92 -12.50 19.17
CA THR A 287 20.16 -11.17 19.74
C THR A 287 19.34 -10.06 19.09
N ARG A 288 18.71 -9.26 19.96
CA ARG A 288 17.90 -8.06 19.72
C ARG A 288 18.28 -7.25 18.48
N LEU A 289 17.36 -7.13 17.52
CA LEU A 289 17.25 -5.92 16.71
C LEU A 289 16.96 -4.75 17.67
N HIS A 290 17.82 -3.73 17.67
CA HIS A 290 17.72 -2.59 18.57
C HIS A 290 16.38 -1.87 18.37
N ARG A 291 15.70 -1.59 19.48
CA ARG A 291 14.47 -0.81 19.55
C ARG A 291 14.87 0.64 19.84
N ASP A 292 14.26 1.56 19.10
CA ASP A 292 14.50 3.00 19.15
C ASP A 292 14.73 3.53 20.57
N THR A 293 15.96 3.96 20.84
CA THR A 293 16.25 4.99 21.82
C THR A 293 16.97 6.07 21.04
N LYS A 294 16.32 7.22 20.84
CA LYS A 294 16.93 8.45 20.33
C LYS A 294 18.22 8.75 21.09
N ASP A 295 19.35 8.28 20.58
CA ASP A 295 20.68 8.61 21.12
C ASP A 295 21.57 9.04 19.94
N PRO A 296 22.07 10.30 19.90
CA PRO A 296 22.83 10.83 18.77
C PRO A 296 24.26 10.27 18.62
N TYR A 297 24.66 9.29 19.43
CA TYR A 297 26.06 8.82 19.50
C TYR A 297 26.30 7.49 18.75
N GLN A 298 27.54 7.33 18.26
CA GLN A 298 28.03 6.21 17.45
C GLN A 298 27.68 4.83 18.06
N PRO A 299 27.32 3.83 17.23
CA PRO A 299 26.93 2.50 17.73
C PRO A 299 28.11 1.81 18.42
N MET A 300 27.93 1.37 19.67
CA MET A 300 28.97 0.67 20.45
C MET A 300 29.34 -0.73 19.90
N ARG A 301 28.55 -1.28 18.99
CA ARG A 301 28.78 -2.55 18.29
C ARG A 301 28.25 -2.46 16.86
N HIS A 302 28.91 -3.11 15.92
CA HIS A 302 28.47 -3.17 14.53
C HIS A 302 27.63 -4.43 14.27
N TRP A 303 26.55 -4.32 13.51
CA TRP A 303 25.69 -5.46 13.14
C TRP A 303 25.17 -5.35 11.71
N CYS A 304 24.84 -6.50 11.13
CA CYS A 304 24.25 -6.63 9.79
C CYS A 304 23.17 -7.70 9.82
N PHE A 305 22.03 -7.41 9.20
CA PHE A 305 21.00 -8.40 8.93
C PHE A 305 21.30 -9.09 7.59
N LEU A 306 21.19 -10.42 7.58
CA LEU A 306 21.27 -11.23 6.37
C LEU A 306 19.94 -11.95 6.17
N GLY A 307 19.40 -11.86 4.95
CA GLY A 307 18.20 -12.60 4.58
C GLY A 307 18.19 -12.94 3.10
N GLU A 308 17.71 -14.12 2.76
CA GLU A 308 17.58 -14.57 1.38
C GLU A 308 16.29 -14.05 0.75
N ILE A 309 16.37 -13.49 -0.46
CA ILE A 309 15.21 -13.06 -1.23
C ILE A 309 14.42 -14.31 -1.62
N THR A 310 13.25 -14.46 -1.02
CA THR A 310 12.29 -15.49 -1.41
C THR A 310 11.30 -14.98 -2.44
N ASN A 311 11.08 -13.66 -2.45
CA ASN A 311 10.16 -12.99 -3.34
C ASN A 311 10.52 -11.51 -3.47
N SER A 312 10.21 -10.90 -4.62
CA SER A 312 10.34 -9.47 -4.84
C SER A 312 9.08 -8.92 -5.48
N ILE A 313 8.68 -7.74 -5.00
CA ILE A 313 7.43 -7.10 -5.37
C ILE A 313 7.75 -5.65 -5.71
N THR A 314 7.56 -5.27 -6.96
CA THR A 314 7.77 -3.89 -7.42
C THR A 314 6.43 -3.36 -7.90
N LEU A 315 5.65 -2.79 -6.99
CA LEU A 315 4.36 -2.18 -7.33
C LEU A 315 4.48 -0.65 -7.36
N HIS A 316 4.83 -0.06 -6.22
CA HIS A 316 5.04 1.40 -6.08
C HIS A 316 6.38 1.74 -5.46
N HIS A 317 6.86 0.88 -4.57
CA HIS A 317 8.25 0.79 -4.16
C HIS A 317 8.67 -0.68 -4.13
N LEU A 318 9.97 -0.95 -4.20
CA LEU A 318 10.47 -2.31 -4.05
C LEU A 318 10.15 -2.83 -2.64
N GLU A 319 9.58 -4.02 -2.56
CA GLU A 319 9.44 -4.78 -1.33
C GLU A 319 10.08 -6.16 -1.56
N LEU A 320 10.94 -6.57 -0.62
CA LEU A 320 11.58 -7.88 -0.66
C LEU A 320 11.08 -8.70 0.52
N GLU A 321 10.60 -9.92 0.25
CA GLU A 321 10.33 -10.90 1.29
C GLU A 321 11.61 -11.70 1.53
N LEU A 322 12.16 -11.57 2.74
CA LEU A 322 13.43 -12.17 3.12
C LEU A 322 13.19 -13.34 4.08
N ALA A 323 13.90 -14.44 3.88
CA ALA A 323 14.00 -15.52 4.86
C ALA A 323 15.33 -15.39 5.62
N ASP A 324 15.30 -15.38 6.95
CA ASP A 324 16.50 -15.46 7.77
C ASP A 324 17.05 -16.90 7.86
N ILE A 325 18.16 -17.09 8.59
CA ILE A 325 18.80 -18.40 8.81
C ILE A 325 17.89 -19.45 9.48
N ASN A 326 16.79 -19.02 10.12
CA ASN A 326 15.82 -19.90 10.76
C ASN A 326 14.50 -20.00 9.97
N ASP A 327 14.55 -19.69 8.66
CA ASP A 327 13.39 -19.64 7.75
C ASP A 327 12.30 -18.65 8.18
N LYS A 328 12.63 -17.70 9.05
CA LYS A 328 11.68 -16.67 9.47
C LYS A 328 11.56 -15.62 8.38
N ARG A 329 10.32 -15.41 7.94
CA ARG A 329 10.00 -14.39 6.93
C ARG A 329 9.97 -13.00 7.54
N ILE A 330 10.68 -12.06 6.91
CA ILE A 330 10.78 -10.66 7.28
C ILE A 330 10.66 -9.82 6.01
N SER A 331 9.76 -8.85 6.00
CA SER A 331 9.61 -7.93 4.87
C SER A 331 10.59 -6.76 4.96
N LEU A 332 11.18 -6.39 3.83
CA LEU A 332 12.04 -5.22 3.67
C LEU A 332 11.34 -4.21 2.76
N HIS A 333 11.01 -3.03 3.30
CA HIS A 333 10.22 -2.01 2.59
C HIS A 333 11.09 -0.80 2.19
N PHE A 334 11.27 -0.57 0.89
CA PHE A 334 12.01 0.58 0.36
C PHE A 334 11.16 1.85 0.29
N ASN A 335 10.89 2.46 1.45
CA ASN A 335 10.17 3.74 1.51
C ASN A 335 11.12 4.96 1.35
N THR A 336 12.06 4.86 0.40
CA THR A 336 13.02 5.91 0.02
C THR A 336 12.43 6.81 -1.08
N ILE A 337 13.08 7.94 -1.38
CA ILE A 337 12.64 8.88 -2.43
C ILE A 337 12.57 8.20 -3.80
N GLY A 338 13.53 7.33 -4.12
CA GLY A 338 13.55 6.55 -5.36
C GLY A 338 12.71 5.26 -5.30
N ARG A 339 12.10 4.94 -4.16
CA ARG A 339 11.15 3.82 -4.03
C ARG A 339 11.75 2.47 -4.48
N GLY A 340 13.05 2.25 -4.28
CA GLY A 340 13.74 1.03 -4.68
C GLY A 340 14.30 1.04 -6.12
N SER A 341 14.15 2.14 -6.87
CA SER A 341 14.86 2.33 -8.15
C SER A 341 16.37 2.53 -7.97
N GLU A 342 16.84 2.71 -6.73
CA GLU A 342 18.25 2.82 -6.37
C GLU A 342 18.98 1.47 -6.46
N LEU A 343 18.23 0.35 -6.53
CA LEU A 343 18.79 -0.98 -6.69
C LEU A 343 18.84 -1.42 -8.14
N ASP A 344 19.91 -2.13 -8.50
CA ASP A 344 20.00 -2.79 -9.79
C ASP A 344 18.96 -3.93 -9.85
N ILE A 345 17.91 -3.75 -10.65
CA ILE A 345 16.81 -4.71 -10.82
C ILE A 345 17.33 -6.09 -11.23
N ALA A 346 18.45 -6.16 -11.97
CA ALA A 346 19.05 -7.43 -12.37
C ALA A 346 19.58 -8.25 -11.18
N SER A 347 19.91 -7.59 -10.06
CA SER A 347 20.41 -8.21 -8.83
C SER A 347 19.30 -8.71 -7.90
N VAL A 348 18.05 -8.27 -8.10
CA VAL A 348 16.90 -8.64 -7.27
C VAL A 348 16.29 -9.96 -7.79
N GLN A 349 16.94 -11.08 -7.46
CA GLN A 349 16.48 -12.40 -7.86
C GLN A 349 16.25 -13.30 -6.65
N ASN A 350 15.27 -14.19 -6.74
CA ASN A 350 15.03 -15.21 -5.73
C ASN A 350 16.29 -16.06 -5.54
N GLY A 351 16.65 -16.34 -4.29
CA GLY A 351 17.88 -17.05 -3.94
C GLY A 351 19.13 -16.16 -3.83
N CYS A 352 19.00 -14.84 -3.94
CA CYS A 352 20.08 -13.90 -3.62
C CYS A 352 20.01 -13.48 -2.14
N THR A 353 21.15 -13.20 -1.52
CA THR A 353 21.23 -12.76 -0.12
C THR A 353 21.26 -11.24 -0.03
N VAL A 354 20.38 -10.64 0.75
CA VAL A 354 20.40 -9.22 1.10
C VAL A 354 21.15 -9.03 2.41
N ALA A 355 22.12 -8.11 2.40
CA ALA A 355 22.82 -7.62 3.58
C ALA A 355 22.37 -6.20 3.89
N VAL A 356 21.85 -5.97 5.09
CA VAL A 356 21.42 -4.65 5.58
C VAL A 356 22.22 -4.27 6.82
N LEU A 357 23.11 -3.29 6.68
CA LEU A 357 23.91 -2.76 7.77
C LEU A 357 23.04 -1.97 8.74
N TYR A 358 23.26 -2.19 10.03
CA TYR A 358 22.51 -1.55 11.11
C TYR A 358 20.98 -1.64 10.93
N ALA A 359 20.50 -2.78 10.43
CA ALA A 359 19.07 -2.98 10.18
C ALA A 359 18.26 -2.69 11.45
N GLU A 360 17.28 -1.80 11.30
CA GLU A 360 16.35 -1.42 12.35
C GLU A 360 14.99 -2.06 12.09
N ARG A 361 14.43 -2.61 13.17
CA ARG A 361 13.11 -3.22 13.14
C ARG A 361 12.07 -2.11 13.22
N HIS A 362 11.35 -1.89 12.13
CA HIS A 362 10.27 -0.92 12.11
C HIS A 362 8.96 -1.69 12.30
N THR A 363 8.28 -1.39 13.41
CA THR A 363 6.89 -1.79 13.57
C THR A 363 6.08 -0.83 12.72
N PHE A 364 5.67 -1.29 11.55
CA PHE A 364 4.71 -0.54 10.77
C PHE A 364 3.41 -0.49 11.56
N THR A 365 2.62 0.57 11.37
CA THR A 365 1.50 0.98 12.22
C THR A 365 0.39 -0.08 12.42
N TYR A 366 0.51 -1.24 11.76
CA TYR A 366 -0.46 -2.33 11.70
C TYR A 366 0.14 -3.73 11.96
N GLY A 367 1.25 -3.82 12.70
CA GLY A 367 1.73 -5.07 13.31
C GLY A 367 2.65 -5.94 12.45
N ASP A 368 2.65 -5.74 11.13
CA ASP A 368 3.71 -6.29 10.28
C ASP A 368 5.03 -5.65 10.68
N THR A 369 5.96 -6.50 11.09
CA THR A 369 7.28 -6.03 11.44
C THR A 369 8.25 -6.30 10.29
N GLY A 370 8.83 -5.23 9.76
CA GLY A 370 9.83 -5.32 8.70
C GLY A 370 11.06 -4.49 8.97
N ILE A 371 11.95 -4.47 7.99
CA ILE A 371 13.15 -3.63 7.97
C ILE A 371 12.87 -2.44 7.06
N LYS A 372 13.19 -1.23 7.53
CA LYS A 372 13.12 -0.01 6.74
C LYS A 372 14.53 0.56 6.58
N PRO A 373 15.17 0.41 5.41
CA PRO A 373 16.47 1.01 5.18
C PRO A 373 16.32 2.54 5.11
N GLN A 374 17.10 3.26 5.93
CA GLN A 374 17.11 4.72 5.94
C GLN A 374 17.94 5.29 4.77
N ASP A 375 18.98 4.56 4.34
CA ASP A 375 19.91 4.94 3.27
C ASP A 375 20.17 3.73 2.37
N PRO A 376 20.00 3.85 1.04
CA PRO A 376 20.36 2.81 0.07
C PRO A 376 21.80 2.28 0.20
N GLN A 377 22.76 3.09 0.65
CA GLN A 377 24.15 2.67 0.84
C GLN A 377 24.34 1.71 2.02
N MET A 378 23.33 1.53 2.88
CA MET A 378 23.37 0.55 3.97
C MET A 378 22.96 -0.85 3.52
N LEU A 379 22.62 -1.03 2.24
CA LEU A 379 22.09 -2.27 1.71
C LEU A 379 22.92 -2.75 0.51
N LYS A 380 23.19 -4.06 0.45
CA LYS A 380 23.76 -4.71 -0.72
C LYS A 380 23.14 -6.08 -0.94
N ILE A 381 22.94 -6.45 -2.21
CA ILE A 381 22.45 -7.76 -2.61
C ILE A 381 23.61 -8.57 -3.19
N PHE A 382 23.85 -9.76 -2.65
CA PHE A 382 24.86 -10.70 -3.11
C PHE A 382 24.20 -11.81 -3.92
N PRO A 383 24.69 -12.14 -5.12
CA PRO A 383 24.12 -13.17 -5.99
C PRO A 383 24.53 -14.59 -5.55
N ILE A 384 24.22 -14.92 -4.30
CA ILE A 384 24.50 -16.19 -3.62
C ILE A 384 23.39 -16.44 -2.59
N ALA A 385 22.97 -17.69 -2.45
CA ALA A 385 22.01 -18.10 -1.42
C ALA A 385 22.62 -17.98 -0.02
N LEU A 386 21.78 -17.79 1.00
CA LEU A 386 22.25 -17.47 2.36
C LEU A 386 23.02 -18.62 2.98
N ASP A 387 22.55 -19.85 2.78
CA ASP A 387 23.22 -21.08 3.20
C ASP A 387 24.65 -21.19 2.62
N LYS A 388 24.78 -20.98 1.30
CA LYS A 388 26.05 -21.06 0.58
C LYS A 388 27.00 -19.93 0.96
N LEU A 389 26.47 -18.75 1.31
CA LEU A 389 27.26 -17.64 1.82
C LEU A 389 27.91 -17.98 3.16
N LEU A 390 27.13 -18.56 4.08
CA LEU A 390 27.62 -18.97 5.39
C LEU A 390 28.66 -20.08 5.27
N GLU A 391 28.39 -21.11 4.47
CA GLU A 391 29.37 -22.17 4.21
C GLU A 391 30.66 -21.62 3.57
N LEU A 392 30.55 -20.67 2.64
CA LEU A 392 31.70 -20.02 2.01
C LEU A 392 32.54 -19.27 3.03
N SER A 393 31.88 -18.54 3.95
CA SER A 393 32.54 -17.84 5.07
C SER A 393 33.29 -18.83 5.96
N ASP A 394 32.65 -19.92 6.37
CA ASP A 394 33.27 -20.95 7.22
C ASP A 394 34.50 -21.58 6.56
N ARG A 395 34.41 -21.91 5.27
CA ARG A 395 35.55 -22.44 4.49
C ARG A 395 36.71 -21.43 4.43
N ILE A 396 36.41 -20.16 4.23
CA ILE A 396 37.43 -19.10 4.18
C ILE A 396 38.10 -18.94 5.55
N GLN A 397 37.33 -18.91 6.63
CA GLN A 397 37.86 -18.83 8.00
C GLN A 397 38.72 -20.03 8.37
N GLN A 398 38.34 -21.25 7.95
CA GLN A 398 39.16 -22.45 8.14
C GLN A 398 40.47 -22.39 7.34
N CYS A 399 40.47 -21.75 6.17
CA CYS A 399 41.67 -21.57 5.35
C CYS A 399 42.54 -20.38 5.82
N SER A 400 41.97 -19.40 6.53
CA SER A 400 42.66 -18.19 7.01
C SER A 400 43.05 -18.23 8.50
N GLY A 401 42.57 -19.22 9.26
CA GLY A 401 42.88 -19.44 10.67
C GLY A 401 44.38 -19.52 10.95
N ALA A 402 44.96 -18.40 11.33
CA ALA A 402 46.37 -18.25 11.63
C ALA A 402 46.68 -18.78 13.04
N MET A 403 47.17 -20.03 13.09
CA MET A 403 48.14 -20.43 14.09
C MET A 403 49.37 -20.93 13.33
N ASN A 404 50.43 -20.11 13.31
CA ASN A 404 51.81 -20.47 12.93
C ASN A 404 52.15 -20.57 11.43
N GLN A 405 51.73 -19.62 10.57
CA GLN A 405 52.09 -19.56 9.12
C GLN A 405 51.70 -20.78 8.26
N ILE A 406 51.04 -21.77 8.87
CA ILE A 406 50.54 -22.97 8.22
C ILE A 406 49.18 -22.64 7.61
N LYS A 407 49.08 -22.74 6.29
CA LYS A 407 47.83 -22.53 5.54
C LYS A 407 47.25 -23.87 5.14
N MET A 408 45.94 -23.94 5.00
CA MET A 408 45.24 -25.14 4.55
C MET A 408 44.93 -25.04 3.06
N CYS A 409 45.24 -26.09 2.30
CA CYS A 409 44.98 -26.14 0.87
C CYS A 409 43.50 -26.39 0.67
N HIS A 410 42.83 -25.52 -0.08
CA HIS A 410 41.39 -25.67 -0.38
C HIS A 410 41.08 -26.94 -1.21
N GLY A 411 42.03 -27.39 -2.02
CA GLY A 411 41.85 -28.56 -2.89
C GLY A 411 42.01 -29.92 -2.21
N CYS A 412 42.95 -30.05 -1.26
CA CYS A 412 43.35 -31.34 -0.68
C CYS A 412 43.44 -31.36 0.84
N ASP A 413 43.02 -30.27 1.51
CA ASP A 413 43.00 -30.09 2.97
C ASP A 413 44.36 -30.22 3.67
N LYS A 414 45.46 -30.38 2.91
CA LYS A 414 46.82 -30.45 3.44
C LYS A 414 47.24 -29.10 3.99
N LYS A 415 47.87 -29.14 5.17
CA LYS A 415 48.44 -27.98 5.85
C LYS A 415 49.91 -27.82 5.48
N THR A 416 50.29 -26.70 4.86
CA THR A 416 51.70 -26.41 4.52
C THR A 416 51.99 -24.90 4.49
N ILE A 417 53.27 -24.55 4.53
CA ILE A 417 53.78 -23.17 4.54
C ILE A 417 53.89 -22.63 3.10
N LEU A 418 54.20 -23.50 2.13
CA LEU A 418 54.34 -23.16 0.70
C LEU A 418 53.04 -23.44 -0.05
N MET A 419 52.26 -22.39 -0.31
CA MET A 419 51.05 -22.46 -1.13
C MET A 419 50.93 -21.26 -2.06
N ASN A 420 50.31 -21.51 -3.22
CA ASN A 420 49.95 -20.47 -4.16
C ASN A 420 48.62 -19.84 -3.76
N ARG A 421 48.60 -18.49 -3.70
CA ARG A 421 47.38 -17.71 -3.47
C ARG A 421 46.61 -17.58 -4.77
N CYS A 422 45.28 -17.69 -4.72
CA CYS A 422 44.47 -17.36 -5.88
C CYS A 422 44.59 -15.88 -6.23
N GLY A 423 45.14 -15.54 -7.40
CA GLY A 423 45.33 -14.15 -7.83
C GLY A 423 44.04 -13.36 -8.14
N LYS A 424 42.87 -14.01 -8.15
CA LYS A 424 41.57 -13.36 -8.43
C LYS A 424 40.83 -12.96 -7.15
N CYS A 425 40.47 -13.94 -6.31
CA CYS A 425 39.76 -13.67 -5.07
C CYS A 425 40.70 -13.32 -3.90
N SER A 426 41.96 -13.77 -3.96
CA SER A 426 42.96 -13.56 -2.89
C SER A 426 42.63 -14.19 -1.53
N LEU A 427 41.60 -15.06 -1.43
CA LEU A 427 41.20 -15.67 -0.14
C LEU A 427 41.59 -17.15 0.00
N PHE A 428 41.73 -17.88 -1.10
CA PHE A 428 42.05 -19.31 -1.07
C PHE A 428 43.51 -19.61 -1.45
N TRP A 429 44.02 -20.72 -0.90
CA TRP A 429 45.39 -21.21 -1.05
C TRP A 429 45.42 -22.65 -1.59
N TYR A 430 46.42 -22.96 -2.42
CA TYR A 430 46.52 -24.24 -3.14
C TYR A 430 47.94 -24.78 -3.16
N CYS A 431 48.09 -26.11 -3.11
CA CYS A 431 49.35 -26.81 -3.36
C CYS A 431 49.67 -26.95 -4.87
N ASP A 432 48.65 -27.08 -5.73
CA ASP A 432 48.77 -27.24 -7.18
C ASP A 432 47.52 -26.69 -7.91
N TYR A 433 47.56 -26.67 -9.25
CA TYR A 433 46.45 -26.17 -10.08
C TYR A 433 45.26 -27.16 -10.15
N THR A 434 45.45 -28.44 -9.82
CA THR A 434 44.39 -29.46 -9.86
C THR A 434 43.33 -29.23 -8.78
N GLY A 435 43.73 -28.78 -7.59
CA GLY A 435 42.80 -28.36 -6.53
C GLY A 435 41.91 -27.17 -6.89
N TRP A 436 42.23 -26.42 -7.95
CA TRP A 436 41.45 -25.27 -8.42
C TRP A 436 40.17 -25.68 -9.18
N VAL A 437 40.15 -26.87 -9.79
CA VAL A 437 39.05 -27.35 -10.65
C VAL A 437 38.07 -28.26 -9.91
N GLU A 438 38.55 -29.07 -8.96
CA GLU A 438 37.79 -30.22 -8.43
C GLU A 438 36.90 -29.93 -7.21
N ARG A 439 37.04 -28.78 -6.53
CA ARG A 439 36.27 -28.44 -5.31
C ARG A 439 35.67 -27.04 -5.30
N THR A 440 34.67 -26.80 -6.17
CA THR A 440 33.79 -25.59 -6.24
C THR A 440 34.47 -24.20 -6.25
N HIS A 441 35.80 -24.11 -6.22
CA HIS A 441 36.47 -22.83 -6.12
C HIS A 441 36.23 -21.97 -7.37
N LYS A 442 36.12 -22.58 -8.54
CA LYS A 442 35.82 -21.84 -9.77
C LYS A 442 34.50 -21.05 -9.65
N THR A 443 33.49 -21.60 -8.99
CA THR A 443 32.22 -20.91 -8.71
C THR A 443 32.39 -19.89 -7.59
N ASP A 444 33.02 -20.25 -6.49
CA ASP A 444 33.21 -19.37 -5.32
C ASP A 444 34.08 -18.15 -5.66
N CYS A 445 35.15 -18.35 -6.43
CA CYS A 445 36.08 -17.33 -6.93
C CYS A 445 35.40 -16.33 -7.87
N ARG A 446 34.33 -16.71 -8.56
CA ARG A 446 33.55 -15.79 -9.41
C ARG A 446 32.78 -14.80 -8.54
N ILE A 447 32.17 -15.27 -7.46
CA ILE A 447 31.35 -14.45 -6.55
C ILE A 447 32.28 -13.56 -5.69
N LEU A 448 33.41 -14.11 -5.21
CA LEU A 448 34.44 -13.38 -4.48
C LEU A 448 35.25 -12.37 -5.33
N ARG A 449 34.87 -12.10 -6.59
CA ARG A 449 35.41 -10.92 -7.30
C ARG A 449 34.83 -9.63 -6.73
N ASP A 450 33.64 -9.70 -6.15
CA ASP A 450 33.01 -8.56 -5.49
C ASP A 450 33.88 -8.12 -4.28
N PRO A 451 34.39 -6.88 -4.25
CA PRO A 451 35.21 -6.38 -3.16
C PRO A 451 34.43 -6.28 -1.84
N ASP A 452 33.14 -5.97 -1.88
CA ASP A 452 32.32 -5.85 -0.67
C ASP A 452 32.02 -7.22 -0.09
N LEU A 453 31.82 -8.25 -0.91
CA LEU A 453 31.65 -9.60 -0.39
C LEU A 453 32.92 -10.10 0.31
N ARG A 454 34.09 -9.85 -0.29
CA ARG A 454 35.38 -10.17 0.33
C ARG A 454 35.57 -9.38 1.62
N GLY A 455 35.34 -8.07 1.56
CA GLY A 455 35.37 -7.18 2.72
C GLY A 455 34.48 -7.73 3.82
N PHE A 456 33.21 -7.99 3.54
CA PHE A 456 32.21 -8.50 4.48
C PHE A 456 32.65 -9.78 5.23
N ILE A 457 33.28 -10.73 4.53
CA ILE A 457 33.76 -11.99 5.11
C ILE A 457 35.05 -11.79 5.94
N THR A 458 35.95 -10.88 5.50
CA THR A 458 37.26 -10.68 6.14
C THR A 458 37.31 -9.54 7.17
N LEU A 459 36.29 -8.68 7.22
CA LEU A 459 36.27 -7.51 8.07
C LEU A 459 36.22 -7.94 9.53
N GLU A 460 37.13 -7.41 10.34
CA GLU A 460 37.05 -7.55 11.79
C GLU A 460 36.04 -6.54 12.33
N TRP A 461 34.75 -6.89 12.29
CA TRP A 461 33.63 -6.05 12.74
C TRP A 461 33.79 -5.47 14.15
N GLY A 462 34.58 -6.12 15.01
CA GLY A 462 34.90 -5.66 16.37
C GLY A 462 35.97 -4.56 16.47
N LYS A 463 36.71 -4.28 15.38
CA LYS A 463 37.78 -3.25 15.32
C LYS A 463 37.39 -1.99 14.55
N LEU A 464 36.17 -1.92 14.04
CA LEU A 464 35.67 -0.73 13.36
C LEU A 464 35.50 0.42 14.37
N VAL A 465 36.02 1.61 14.01
CA VAL A 465 35.98 2.80 14.87
C VAL A 465 34.78 3.70 14.55
N SER A 466 34.14 3.52 13.38
CA SER A 466 33.03 4.34 12.92
C SER A 466 32.03 3.53 12.09
N ARG A 467 30.81 4.09 11.89
CA ARG A 467 29.82 3.49 11.00
C ARG A 467 30.41 3.30 9.59
N THR A 468 30.07 2.18 8.98
CA THR A 468 30.46 1.81 7.62
C THR A 468 29.23 1.71 6.72
N ASN A 469 29.43 1.84 5.42
CA ASN A 469 28.41 1.72 4.38
C ASN A 469 29.01 0.94 3.20
N PHE A 470 28.18 0.56 2.23
CA PHE A 470 28.64 0.01 0.97
C PHE A 470 29.01 1.15 0.00
N PRO A 471 30.13 1.04 -0.75
CA PRO A 471 31.12 -0.03 -0.72
C PRO A 471 31.98 -0.03 0.57
N LEU A 472 32.29 -1.23 1.08
CA LEU A 472 33.02 -1.43 2.33
C LEU A 472 34.49 -1.02 2.18
N ASP A 473 34.90 -0.06 2.99
CA ASP A 473 36.29 0.36 3.07
C ASP A 473 37.08 -0.52 4.05
N VAL A 474 37.76 -1.52 3.50
CA VAL A 474 38.60 -2.47 4.24
C VAL A 474 39.87 -1.82 4.81
N SER A 475 40.17 -0.55 4.50
CA SER A 475 41.31 0.20 5.05
C SER A 475 41.01 0.88 6.39
N LYS A 476 39.74 0.91 6.81
CA LYS A 476 39.27 1.51 8.08
C LYS A 476 39.39 0.59 9.30
N THR A 477 39.93 -0.61 9.14
CA THR A 477 40.29 -1.50 10.26
C THR A 477 41.66 -1.11 10.79
N ALA A 478 41.74 -0.71 12.07
CA ALA A 478 42.98 -0.36 12.75
C ALA A 478 43.94 -1.55 12.92
#